data_AF-B0E8Q9-F1
#
_entry.id   AF-B0E8Q9-F1
#
_cell.length_a   1.000
_cell.length_b   1.000
_cell.length_c   1.000
_cell.angle_alpha   90.00
_cell.angle_beta   90.00
_cell.angle_gamma   90.00
#
_symmetry.space_group_name_H-M   'P 1'
#
loop_
_entity.id
_entity.type
_entity.pdbx_description
1 polymer ?
#
loop_
_entity_poly.entity_id
_entity_poly.type
_entity_poly.pdbx_seq_one_letter_code
_entity_poly.pdbx_strand_id
1 'polypeptide(L)'
;MYAMVSTFGGYDVVSPIDACRGEQCRKQVKAIMTKAQALENSLKKLDDTERALVRENEHDMADMAVFTSHDETKTLRNKIQVQNENLRKVRKTRVELMRTLYKLVGKLSVPQQGRLIRYLNLEHRIDIKYDNFKEGEGIPQKMKTCENKRGVDPEIDEN
;
A
#
# COMPACT_ATOMS: atom_id res chain seq x y z
N MET A 1 -28.93 7.10 2.25
CA MET A 1 -28.55 7.23 3.67
C MET A 1 -27.25 6.49 3.89
N TYR A 2 -26.13 7.21 3.98
CA TYR A 2 -24.95 6.89 4.79
C TYR A 2 -24.13 8.18 4.83
N ALA A 3 -24.57 9.12 5.68
CA ALA A 3 -23.76 10.24 6.12
C ALA A 3 -23.28 9.87 7.53
N MET A 4 -22.06 9.38 7.65
CA MET A 4 -21.38 9.35 8.94
C MET A 4 -20.56 10.62 9.07
N VAL A 5 -21.14 11.56 9.81
CA VAL A 5 -20.48 12.74 10.35
C VAL A 5 -19.26 12.27 11.13
N SER A 6 -18.07 12.66 10.69
CA SER A 6 -16.81 12.51 11.42
C SER A 6 -16.29 13.90 11.74
N THR A 7 -16.75 14.41 12.88
CA THR A 7 -16.25 15.61 13.57
C THR A 7 -14.89 15.29 14.20
N PHE A 8 -13.80 15.37 13.43
CA PHE A 8 -12.42 15.56 13.90
C PHE A 8 -11.55 15.93 12.69
N GLY A 9 -11.34 17.22 12.42
CA GLY A 9 -10.23 17.78 11.62
C GLY A 9 -9.80 17.02 10.37
N GLY A 10 -10.74 16.42 9.64
CA GLY A 10 -10.44 15.56 8.50
C GLY A 10 -10.19 16.43 7.28
N TYR A 11 -8.94 16.45 6.80
CA TYR A 11 -8.70 16.79 5.41
C TYR A 11 -9.61 15.91 4.56
N ASP A 12 -10.59 16.51 3.88
CA ASP A 12 -11.44 15.80 2.94
C ASP A 12 -10.52 15.17 1.89
N VAL A 13 -10.25 13.86 2.03
CA VAL A 13 -9.42 13.12 1.09
C VAL A 13 -10.24 12.99 -0.18
N VAL A 14 -10.10 13.98 -1.07
CA VAL A 14 -10.75 13.99 -2.38
C VAL A 14 -10.42 12.66 -3.07
N SER A 15 -11.47 11.87 -3.31
CA SER A 15 -11.35 10.58 -3.96
C SER A 15 -10.56 10.73 -5.26
N PRO A 16 -9.64 9.80 -5.59
CA PRO A 16 -8.93 9.82 -6.87
C PRO A 16 -9.87 9.90 -8.09
N ILE A 17 -11.12 9.41 -7.94
CA ILE A 17 -12.14 9.45 -8.99
C ILE A 17 -12.71 10.87 -9.15
N ASP A 18 -12.95 11.57 -8.05
CA ASP A 18 -13.52 12.92 -8.08
C ASP A 18 -12.50 13.97 -8.56
N ALA A 19 -11.21 13.65 -8.43
CA ALA A 19 -10.09 14.38 -9.03
C ALA A 19 -10.06 14.33 -10.57
N CYS A 20 -10.75 13.37 -11.19
CA CYS A 20 -10.74 13.19 -12.64
C CYS A 20 -11.77 14.07 -13.35
N ARG A 21 -11.31 14.83 -14.34
CA ARG A 21 -12.16 15.51 -15.32
C ARG A 21 -12.44 14.57 -16.49
N GLY A 22 -13.70 14.23 -16.72
CA GLY A 22 -14.15 13.38 -17.84
C GLY A 22 -14.35 11.91 -17.48
N GLU A 23 -15.26 11.26 -18.22
CA GLU A 23 -15.75 9.90 -17.93
C GLU A 23 -14.67 8.82 -18.15
N GLN A 24 -13.81 9.00 -19.15
CA GLN A 24 -12.71 8.06 -19.44
C GLN A 24 -11.67 8.02 -18.31
N CYS A 25 -11.29 9.19 -17.77
CA CYS A 25 -10.38 9.30 -16.63
C CYS A 25 -10.98 8.60 -15.40
N ARG A 26 -12.26 8.87 -15.09
CA ARG A 26 -12.97 8.23 -13.97
C ARG A 26 -13.01 6.71 -14.08
N LYS A 27 -13.29 6.18 -15.28
CA LYS A 27 -13.29 4.73 -15.56
C LYS A 27 -11.90 4.11 -15.34
N GLN A 28 -10.85 4.74 -15.85
CA GLN A 28 -9.47 4.27 -15.69
C GLN A 28 -9.02 4.29 -14.23
N VAL A 29 -9.24 5.41 -13.51
CA VAL A 29 -8.86 5.54 -12.10
C VAL A 29 -9.66 4.56 -11.24
N LYS A 30 -10.96 4.39 -11.49
CA LYS A 30 -11.78 3.39 -10.78
C LYS A 30 -11.24 1.98 -11.00
N ALA A 31 -10.87 1.62 -12.24
CA ALA A 31 -10.32 0.30 -12.55
C ALA A 31 -8.93 0.08 -11.92
N ILE A 32 -8.10 1.12 -11.81
CA ILE A 32 -6.82 1.05 -11.12
C ILE A 32 -7.03 0.93 -9.62
N MET A 33 -7.96 1.68 -9.05
CA MET A 33 -8.27 1.66 -7.62
C MET A 33 -8.80 0.29 -7.17
N THR A 34 -9.73 -0.31 -7.91
CA THR A 34 -10.25 -1.65 -7.58
C THR A 34 -9.17 -2.72 -7.66
N LYS A 35 -8.29 -2.66 -8.66
CA LYS A 35 -7.14 -3.57 -8.80
C LYS A 35 -6.11 -3.37 -7.70
N ALA A 36 -5.82 -2.12 -7.34
CA ALA A 36 -4.89 -1.79 -6.26
C ALA A 36 -5.41 -2.31 -4.91
N GLN A 37 -6.72 -2.14 -4.64
CA GLN A 37 -7.35 -2.64 -3.42
C GLN A 37 -7.35 -4.18 -3.37
N ALA A 38 -7.60 -4.84 -4.49
CA ALA A 38 -7.50 -6.30 -4.57
C ALA A 38 -6.07 -6.80 -4.28
N LEU A 39 -5.07 -6.14 -4.87
CA LEU A 39 -3.66 -6.45 -4.61
C LEU A 39 -3.27 -6.20 -3.15
N GLU A 40 -3.75 -5.12 -2.54
CA GLU A 40 -3.51 -4.84 -1.12
C GLU A 40 -4.10 -5.93 -0.22
N ASN A 41 -5.33 -6.39 -0.52
CA ASN A 41 -5.95 -7.48 0.21
C ASN A 41 -5.17 -8.80 0.06
N SER A 42 -4.65 -9.08 -1.14
CA SER A 42 -3.76 -10.24 -1.36
C SER A 42 -2.44 -10.11 -0.59
N LEU A 43 -1.85 -8.91 -0.55
CA LEU A 43 -0.62 -8.66 0.21
C LEU A 43 -0.84 -8.81 1.72
N LYS A 44 -1.96 -8.31 2.26
CA LYS A 44 -2.32 -8.51 3.68
C LYS A 44 -2.45 -9.99 4.02
N LYS A 45 -3.15 -10.76 3.19
CA LYS A 45 -3.25 -12.21 3.36
C LYS A 45 -1.88 -12.88 3.34
N LEU A 46 -0.98 -12.46 2.44
CA LEU A 46 0.39 -12.99 2.41
C LEU A 46 1.17 -12.63 3.68
N ASP A 47 1.07 -11.39 4.15
CA ASP A 47 1.73 -10.95 5.38
C ASP A 47 1.23 -11.79 6.59
N ASP A 48 -0.07 -12.10 6.66
CA ASP A 48 -0.64 -12.96 7.70
C ASP A 48 -0.14 -14.41 7.59
N THR A 49 -0.06 -14.95 6.37
CA THR A 49 0.51 -16.29 6.16
C THR A 49 1.99 -16.36 6.49
N GLU A 50 2.77 -15.32 6.20
CA GLU A 50 4.19 -15.25 6.56
C GLU A 50 4.33 -15.24 8.09
N ARG A 51 3.54 -14.42 8.80
CA ARG A 51 3.53 -14.39 10.26
C ARG A 51 3.12 -15.72 10.90
N ALA A 52 2.21 -16.47 10.28
CA ALA A 52 1.84 -17.80 10.76
C ALA A 52 2.99 -18.80 10.55
N LEU A 53 3.58 -18.83 9.36
CA LEU A 53 4.69 -19.73 9.03
C LEU A 53 5.94 -19.44 9.86
N VAL A 54 6.25 -18.17 10.12
CA VAL A 54 7.39 -17.80 10.99
C VAL A 54 7.18 -18.32 12.40
N ARG A 55 5.99 -18.11 12.99
CA ARG A 55 5.66 -18.62 14.32
C ARG A 55 5.73 -20.14 14.42
N GLU A 56 5.23 -20.84 13.40
CA GLU A 56 5.28 -22.31 13.36
C GLU A 56 6.73 -22.82 13.25
N ASN A 57 7.55 -22.19 12.42
CA ASN A 57 8.96 -22.57 12.25
C ASN A 57 9.79 -22.27 13.50
N GLU A 58 9.54 -21.15 14.19
CA GLU A 58 10.14 -20.85 15.50
C GLU A 58 9.78 -21.91 16.55
N HIS A 59 8.52 -22.34 16.58
CA HIS A 59 8.07 -23.42 17.47
C HIS A 59 8.74 -24.76 17.12
N ASP A 60 8.76 -25.14 15.84
CA ASP A 60 9.38 -26.39 15.39
C ASP A 60 10.91 -26.39 15.65
N MET A 61 11.58 -25.23 15.54
CA MET A 61 13.00 -25.12 15.93
C MET A 61 13.20 -25.27 17.44
N ALA A 62 12.29 -24.75 18.26
CA ALA A 62 12.36 -24.93 19.71
C ALA A 62 12.14 -26.41 20.10
N ASP A 63 11.18 -27.08 19.47
CA ASP A 63 10.91 -28.51 19.68
C ASP A 63 12.12 -29.38 19.29
N MET A 64 12.86 -28.99 18.24
CA MET A 64 14.08 -29.69 17.83
C MET A 64 15.15 -29.77 18.93
N ALA A 65 15.20 -28.79 19.83
CA ALA A 65 16.14 -28.77 20.94
C ALA A 65 15.75 -29.72 22.08
N VAL A 66 14.48 -30.14 22.13
CA VAL A 66 13.91 -30.99 23.19
C VAL A 66 13.92 -32.47 22.80
N PHE A 67 13.81 -32.79 21.51
CA PHE A 67 13.81 -34.17 21.05
C PHE A 67 15.20 -34.83 21.17
N THR A 68 15.23 -36.00 21.80
CA THR A 68 16.44 -36.83 21.97
C THR A 68 16.53 -37.98 20.98
N SER A 69 15.43 -38.31 20.28
CA SER A 69 15.40 -39.42 19.33
C SER A 69 15.82 -39.00 17.91
N HIS A 70 16.57 -39.87 17.23
CA HIS A 70 17.09 -39.59 15.89
C HIS A 70 15.99 -39.55 14.81
N ASP A 71 14.93 -40.36 14.97
CA ASP A 71 13.85 -40.43 13.98
C ASP A 71 12.89 -39.24 14.08
N GLU A 72 12.56 -38.77 15.28
CA GLU A 72 11.75 -37.55 15.49
C GLU A 72 12.50 -36.30 15.03
N THR A 73 13.81 -36.22 15.31
CA THR A 73 14.62 -35.10 14.83
C THR A 73 14.73 -35.07 13.31
N LYS A 74 14.75 -36.23 12.62
CA LYS A 74 14.76 -36.30 11.15
C LYS A 74 13.44 -35.83 10.54
N THR A 75 12.29 -36.25 11.06
CA THR A 75 10.98 -35.82 10.57
C THR A 75 10.77 -34.32 10.78
N LEU A 76 11.16 -33.79 11.95
CA LEU A 76 11.08 -32.37 12.26
C LEU A 76 12.01 -31.53 11.36
N ARG A 77 13.23 -32.00 11.06
CA ARG A 77 14.13 -31.34 10.09
C ARG A 77 13.50 -31.23 8.70
N ASN A 78 12.86 -32.30 8.23
CA ASN A 78 12.17 -32.27 6.94
C ASN A 78 10.99 -31.28 6.96
N LYS A 79 10.23 -31.21 8.06
CA LYS A 79 9.14 -30.24 8.23
C LYS A 79 9.66 -28.79 8.14
N ILE A 80 10.72 -28.48 8.88
CA ILE A 80 11.37 -27.16 8.87
C ILE A 80 11.93 -26.82 7.49
N GLN A 81 12.51 -27.78 6.77
CA GLN A 81 12.97 -27.55 5.40
C GLN A 81 11.81 -27.15 4.47
N VAL A 82 10.70 -27.88 4.50
CA VAL A 82 9.50 -27.57 3.70
C VAL A 82 8.90 -26.22 4.07
N GLN A 83 8.81 -25.89 5.35
CA GLN A 83 8.34 -24.58 5.82
C GLN A 83 9.25 -23.44 5.34
N ASN A 84 10.57 -23.62 5.40
CA ASN A 84 11.52 -22.64 4.90
C ASN A 84 11.40 -22.43 3.38
N GLU A 85 11.16 -23.48 2.61
CA GLU A 85 10.87 -23.36 1.18
C GLU A 85 9.57 -22.62 0.92
N ASN A 86 8.52 -22.88 1.71
CA ASN A 86 7.25 -22.17 1.62
C ASN A 86 7.41 -20.68 1.98
N LEU A 87 8.18 -20.34 3.01
CA LEU A 87 8.54 -18.96 3.35
C LEU A 87 9.26 -18.26 2.19
N ARG A 88 10.20 -18.94 1.52
CA ARG A 88 10.89 -18.39 0.34
C ARG A 88 9.90 -18.09 -0.79
N LYS A 89 8.96 -19.00 -1.05
CA LYS A 89 7.89 -18.80 -2.05
C LYS A 89 7.00 -17.62 -1.68
N VAL A 90 6.52 -17.55 -0.44
CA VAL A 90 5.70 -16.43 0.07
C VAL A 90 6.41 -15.09 -0.11
N ARG A 91 7.68 -14.99 0.28
CA ARG A 91 8.48 -13.77 0.12
C ARG A 91 8.66 -13.38 -1.35
N LYS A 92 8.89 -14.35 -2.23
CA LYS A 92 9.00 -14.10 -3.67
C LYS A 92 7.68 -13.56 -4.25
N THR A 93 6.56 -14.21 -3.92
CA THR A 93 5.23 -13.76 -4.35
C THR A 93 4.92 -12.36 -3.82
N ARG A 94 5.28 -12.05 -2.56
CA ARG A 94 5.15 -10.71 -1.97
C ARG A 94 5.89 -9.66 -2.81
N VAL A 95 7.13 -9.92 -3.21
CA VAL A 95 7.91 -9.02 -4.06
C VAL A 95 7.26 -8.83 -5.43
N GLU A 96 6.74 -9.90 -6.05
CA GLU A 96 6.06 -9.84 -7.34
C GLU A 96 4.75 -9.04 -7.29
N LEU A 97 3.94 -9.23 -6.23
CA LEU A 97 2.72 -8.46 -6.02
C LEU A 97 3.01 -6.99 -5.72
N MET A 98 4.02 -6.70 -4.89
CA MET A 98 4.47 -5.33 -4.63
C MET A 98 4.89 -4.65 -5.94
N ARG A 99 5.73 -5.30 -6.75
CA ARG A 99 6.13 -4.76 -8.07
C ARG A 99 4.93 -4.51 -8.99
N THR A 100 3.94 -5.40 -8.97
CA THR A 100 2.72 -5.24 -9.75
C THR A 100 1.89 -4.06 -9.27
N LEU A 101 1.77 -3.87 -7.95
CA LEU A 101 1.11 -2.72 -7.34
C LEU A 101 1.82 -1.42 -7.71
N TYR A 102 3.15 -1.35 -7.59
CA TYR A 102 3.96 -0.20 -8.02
C TYR A 102 3.77 0.13 -9.51
N LYS A 103 3.82 -0.87 -10.39
CA LYS A 103 3.57 -0.68 -11.83
C LYS A 103 2.15 -0.21 -12.13
N LEU A 104 1.17 -0.68 -11.37
CA LEU A 104 -0.23 -0.29 -11.54
C LEU A 104 -0.45 1.17 -11.11
N VAL A 105 0.07 1.56 -9.94
CA VAL A 105 0.01 2.93 -9.43
C VAL A 105 0.78 3.87 -10.34
N GLY A 106 1.96 3.47 -10.82
CA GLY A 106 2.81 4.25 -11.73
C GLY A 106 2.17 4.61 -13.09
N LYS A 107 1.03 4.01 -13.45
CA LYS A 107 0.26 4.40 -14.64
C LYS A 107 -0.52 5.71 -14.47
N LEU A 108 -0.72 6.14 -13.23
CA LEU A 108 -1.41 7.39 -12.92
C LEU A 108 -0.43 8.57 -12.95
N SER A 109 -0.95 9.78 -13.13
CA SER A 109 -0.16 11.00 -12.90
C SER A 109 0.30 11.08 -11.44
N VAL A 110 1.46 11.68 -11.18
CA VAL A 110 2.04 11.78 -9.82
C VAL A 110 1.04 12.34 -8.78
N PRO A 111 0.24 13.39 -9.06
CA PRO A 111 -0.79 13.86 -8.12
C PRO A 111 -1.87 12.81 -7.83
N GLN A 112 -2.29 12.03 -8.84
CA GLN A 112 -3.26 10.96 -8.68
C GLN A 112 -2.68 9.75 -7.94
N GLN A 113 -1.39 9.46 -8.11
CA GLN A 113 -0.67 8.44 -7.32
C GLN A 113 -0.73 8.80 -5.83
N GLY A 114 -0.40 10.05 -5.48
CA GLY A 114 -0.46 10.52 -4.09
C GLY A 114 -1.86 10.46 -3.48
N ARG A 115 -2.89 10.82 -4.25
CA ARG A 115 -4.29 10.68 -3.80
C ARG A 115 -4.67 9.23 -3.57
N LEU A 116 -4.32 8.34 -4.51
CA LEU A 116 -4.65 6.92 -4.40
C LEU A 116 -3.95 6.24 -3.21
N ILE A 117 -2.66 6.56 -3.00
CA ILE A 117 -1.86 5.99 -1.91
C ILE A 117 -2.45 6.41 -0.56
N ARG A 118 -2.79 7.69 -0.38
CA ARG A 118 -3.47 8.17 0.84
C ARG A 118 -4.86 7.55 1.00
N TYR A 119 -5.64 7.52 -0.07
CA TYR A 119 -7.02 7.00 -0.02
C TYR A 119 -7.09 5.51 0.32
N LEU A 120 -6.15 4.71 -0.16
CA LEU A 120 -6.07 3.28 0.14
C LEU A 120 -5.15 2.95 1.33
N ASN A 121 -4.61 3.97 2.02
CA ASN A 121 -3.61 3.83 3.08
C ASN A 121 -2.45 2.90 2.68
N LEU A 122 -1.81 3.15 1.54
CA LEU A 122 -0.69 2.35 1.00
C LEU A 122 0.68 2.89 1.39
N GLU A 123 0.74 3.89 2.27
CA GLU A 123 1.98 4.57 2.68
C GLU A 123 2.98 3.60 3.33
N HIS A 124 2.52 2.54 4.00
CA HIS A 124 3.38 1.49 4.56
C HIS A 124 3.99 0.56 3.50
N ARG A 125 3.65 0.72 2.22
CA ARG A 125 4.12 -0.12 1.10
C ARG A 125 4.80 0.67 -0.01
N ILE A 126 4.34 1.89 -0.27
CA ILE A 126 4.79 2.72 -1.37
C ILE A 126 5.29 4.07 -0.85
N ASP A 127 6.60 4.26 -0.93
CA ASP A 127 7.21 5.57 -0.73
C ASP A 127 7.09 6.41 -2.01
N ILE A 128 6.46 7.57 -1.89
CA ILE A 128 6.42 8.55 -2.97
C ILE A 128 7.63 9.48 -2.80
N LYS A 129 8.54 9.50 -3.78
CA LYS A 129 9.59 10.52 -3.83
C LYS A 129 8.97 11.84 -4.27
N TYR A 130 8.63 12.67 -3.28
CA TYR A 130 8.03 13.99 -3.51
C TYR A 130 9.02 15.03 -4.08
N ASP A 131 10.31 14.72 -4.19
CA ASP A 131 11.31 15.66 -4.73
C ASP A 131 11.05 16.04 -6.19
N ASN A 132 10.33 15.19 -6.94
CA ASN A 132 9.85 15.49 -8.30
C ASN A 132 8.68 16.50 -8.35
N PHE A 133 8.16 16.97 -7.21
CA PHE A 133 7.07 17.97 -7.18
C PHE A 133 7.57 19.42 -7.32
N LYS A 134 8.88 19.68 -7.09
CA LYS A 134 9.43 21.04 -7.11
C LYS A 134 9.90 21.49 -8.50
N GLU A 135 10.16 20.55 -9.40
CA GLU A 135 10.64 20.82 -10.76
C GLU A 135 9.48 20.77 -11.77
N GLY A 136 8.62 21.78 -11.70
CA GLY A 136 7.93 22.34 -12.87
C GLY A 136 6.84 21.51 -13.56
N GLU A 137 5.59 21.69 -13.12
CA GLU A 137 4.48 21.87 -14.06
C GLU A 137 3.72 23.14 -13.69
N GLY A 138 3.59 24.04 -14.66
CA GLY A 138 3.15 25.43 -14.49
C GLY A 138 1.80 25.59 -13.78
N ILE A 139 1.85 25.96 -12.51
CA ILE A 139 0.73 26.60 -11.83
C ILE A 139 0.61 28.01 -12.45
N PRO A 140 -0.55 28.40 -13.02
CA PRO A 140 -0.75 29.73 -13.57
C PRO A 140 -0.38 30.80 -12.54
N GLN A 141 0.42 31.80 -12.94
CA GLN A 141 0.95 32.86 -12.06
C GLN A 141 -0.13 33.67 -11.31
N LYS A 142 -1.42 33.49 -11.62
CA LYS A 142 -2.53 34.08 -10.87
C LYS A 142 -2.79 33.43 -9.49
N MET A 143 -2.11 32.35 -9.13
CA MET A 143 -2.16 31.76 -7.78
C MET A 143 -0.93 32.14 -6.92
N LYS A 144 -0.30 33.29 -7.20
CA LYS A 144 0.90 33.76 -6.47
C LYS A 144 0.62 34.56 -5.19
N THR A 145 -0.59 34.52 -4.67
CA THR A 145 -0.94 35.28 -3.45
C THR A 145 -1.42 34.35 -2.36
N CYS A 146 -0.51 33.58 -1.80
CA CYS A 146 -0.60 33.12 -0.42
C CYS A 146 0.84 33.02 0.08
N GLU A 147 1.25 33.99 0.90
CA GLU A 147 2.46 33.85 1.72
C GLU A 147 2.35 32.54 2.49
N ASN A 148 3.27 31.61 2.23
CA ASN A 148 3.30 30.28 2.84
C ASN A 148 3.41 30.39 4.37
N LYS A 149 2.27 30.45 5.05
CA LYS A 149 2.17 30.02 6.45
C LYS A 149 1.97 28.51 6.42
N ARG A 150 2.94 27.78 6.96
CA ARG A 150 2.88 26.32 7.06
C ARG A 150 1.59 25.92 7.78
N GLY A 151 0.80 25.06 7.15
CA GLY A 151 -0.34 24.40 7.81
C GLY A 151 -1.70 25.10 7.67
N VAL A 152 -1.87 26.01 6.71
CA VAL A 152 -3.19 26.55 6.37
C VAL A 152 -3.43 26.35 4.87
N ASP A 153 -4.53 25.67 4.51
CA ASP A 153 -4.95 25.55 3.12
C ASP A 153 -5.58 26.87 2.65
N PRO A 154 -5.37 27.28 1.39
CA PRO A 154 -5.91 28.55 0.89
C PRO A 154 -7.43 28.49 0.75
N GLU A 155 -8.11 29.51 1.27
CA GLU A 155 -9.55 29.70 1.07
C GLU A 155 -9.83 29.99 -0.42
N ILE A 156 -10.83 29.31 -0.97
CA ILE A 156 -11.30 29.53 -2.33
C ILE A 156 -12.35 30.63 -2.25
N ASP A 157 -11.98 31.84 -2.67
CA ASP A 157 -12.96 32.91 -2.90
C ASP A 157 -13.82 32.55 -4.12
N GLU A 158 -15.11 32.31 -3.88
CA GLU A 158 -16.13 32.20 -4.92
C GLU A 158 -16.52 33.62 -5.37
N ASN A 159 -15.99 34.04 -6.51
CA ASN A 159 -16.57 35.09 -7.35
C ASN A 159 -16.69 34.58 -8.80
#